data_AF-A0AAN1XZ19-F1
#
_entry.id   AF-A0AAN1XZ19-F1
#
_cell.length_a   1.000
_cell.length_b   1.000
_cell.length_c   1.000
_cell.angle_alpha   90.00
_cell.angle_beta   90.00
_cell.angle_gamma   90.00
#
_symmetry.space_group_name_H-M   'P 1'
#
loop_
_entity.id
_entity.type
_entity.pdbx_description
1 polymer ?
#
loop_
_entity_poly.entity_id
_entity_poly.type
_entity_poly.pdbx_seq_one_letter_code
_entity_poly.pdbx_strand_id
1 'polypeptide(L)'
;MAVGVRPSVKPSELPSDVVNTPIRKQVTDLDHGGGDTGAMQAFASLRDVNVVLDGPVGCHVMPAVAVINYTDSIPYLQNVTCSELSENEVTITGTLPALKEKVARASVEGRQVIIVSTPVSELIGGAWTTIDEDVKGSALFFDAHALDDDEWKARDRALLFLWEHRAHFVRPADAPAVPKTKPRVHLIGPTYGCFNSYSDLAEIERLIRGIGADVGLVYPFKAASWETADLADGDALVVLYKEFGISLAREVGLPVFHAPFGLEETTTFLRGLGETLGLREQAAAFIAAEKKSTLAAWKDIWNSTHSDFFANAPIAIVAPPTYKDGLERYLGGELGLPIAFSAYRTGPESAPSDAVRAALADASPSPMLVLGSINERMIVAQERMPSRFMQVSFPGAVVRRATGTPFVGYAGAVWLLQVVCETLFDVLFANLPTSKAPPVRADVTTRQILSAAPQAQTDTGKGQNAVVTWTDEAKAQAERVTKRVPFFVRVSVNKKLRAESEKLARERRTDVDLAIVDEITARFSP
;
A
#
# COMPACT_ATOMS: atom_id res chain seq x y z
N MET A 1 25.27 49.18 -0.78
CA MET A 1 25.03 48.52 0.52
C MET A 1 25.49 47.08 0.38
N ALA A 2 26.57 46.71 1.07
CA ALA A 2 27.09 45.35 1.03
C ALA A 2 26.11 44.41 1.75
N VAL A 3 25.67 43.37 1.05
CA VAL A 3 24.82 42.31 1.62
C VAL A 3 25.66 41.56 2.65
N GLY A 4 25.35 41.77 3.92
CA GLY A 4 26.02 41.08 5.03
C GLY A 4 25.82 39.58 4.89
N VAL A 5 26.91 38.84 4.71
CA VAL A 5 26.94 37.38 4.82
C VAL A 5 26.43 37.04 6.22
N ARG A 6 25.31 36.30 6.32
CA ARG A 6 24.83 35.81 7.61
C ARG A 6 25.97 35.01 8.28
N PRO A 7 26.29 35.26 9.56
CA PRO A 7 27.35 34.52 10.23
C PRO A 7 27.03 33.02 10.20
N SER A 8 28.04 32.20 9.95
CA SER A 8 27.94 30.75 10.03
C SER A 8 27.52 30.36 11.45
N VAL A 9 26.30 29.85 11.61
CA VAL A 9 25.84 29.28 12.88
C VAL A 9 26.75 28.09 13.21
N LYS A 10 27.39 28.13 14.37
CA LYS A 10 28.22 26.99 14.80
C LYS A 10 27.30 25.86 15.27
N PRO A 11 27.58 24.58 15.00
CA PRO A 11 26.74 23.46 15.46
C PRO A 11 26.49 23.45 16.97
N SER A 12 27.41 24.02 17.76
CA SER A 12 27.28 24.22 19.20
C SER A 12 26.21 25.25 19.61
N GLU A 13 25.76 26.09 18.67
CA GLU A 13 24.73 27.13 18.86
C GLU A 13 23.32 26.63 18.53
N LEU A 14 23.16 25.33 18.25
CA LEU A 14 21.88 24.65 18.14
C LEU A 14 21.62 23.79 19.41
N PRO A 15 21.43 24.39 20.61
CA PRO A 15 21.11 23.66 21.82
C PRO A 15 19.62 23.36 21.84
N SER A 16 19.20 22.34 21.09
CA SER A 16 18.05 21.56 21.52
C SER A 16 18.32 20.10 21.21
N ASP A 17 17.97 19.21 22.13
CA ASP A 17 18.04 17.76 21.92
C ASP A 17 17.22 17.32 20.69
N VAL A 18 16.33 18.18 20.20
CA VAL A 18 15.54 17.99 18.99
C VAL A 18 16.36 18.21 17.71
N VAL A 19 17.31 19.16 17.69
CA VAL A 19 18.12 19.46 16.49
C VAL A 19 19.23 18.44 16.27
N ASN A 20 19.74 17.82 17.35
CA ASN A 20 20.77 16.79 17.29
C ASN A 20 20.22 15.35 17.29
N THR A 21 18.91 15.18 17.31
CA THR A 21 18.31 13.86 17.05
C THR A 21 18.42 13.60 15.55
N PRO A 22 19.12 12.53 15.10
CA PRO A 22 19.13 12.16 13.69
C PRO A 22 17.69 12.05 13.20
N ILE A 23 17.39 12.47 11.97
CA ILE A 23 16.10 12.15 11.34
C ILE A 23 15.97 10.62 11.37
N ARG A 24 15.20 10.10 12.34
CA ARG A 24 15.14 8.65 12.62
C ARG A 24 14.26 7.89 11.64
N LYS A 25 13.42 8.59 10.87
CA LYS A 25 12.59 7.97 9.83
C LYS A 25 13.47 7.66 8.62
N GLN A 26 13.81 6.39 8.45
CA GLN A 26 14.40 5.88 7.22
C GLN A 26 13.32 5.84 6.13
N VAL A 27 13.73 5.76 4.85
CA VAL A 27 12.77 5.54 3.75
C VAL A 27 11.99 4.23 3.95
N THR A 28 12.63 3.23 4.55
CA THR A 28 12.01 1.97 4.97
C THR A 28 10.97 2.13 6.07
N ASP A 29 10.95 3.27 6.78
CA ASP A 29 9.93 3.57 7.78
C ASP A 29 8.69 4.24 7.19
N LEU A 30 8.70 4.61 5.91
CA LEU A 30 7.54 5.16 5.21
C LEU A 30 6.63 4.03 4.73
N ASP A 31 5.39 4.06 5.17
CA ASP A 31 4.33 3.09 4.89
C ASP A 31 3.03 3.68 4.40
N HIS A 32 2.91 5.00 4.46
CA HIS A 32 1.70 5.69 4.11
C HIS A 32 2.01 6.93 3.25
N GLY A 33 1.01 7.38 2.50
CA GLY A 33 1.01 8.71 1.88
C GLY A 33 0.80 9.84 2.89
N GLY A 34 0.92 11.09 2.43
CA GLY A 34 0.48 12.26 3.19
C GLY A 34 -1.04 12.42 3.19
N GLY A 35 -1.54 13.33 4.01
CA GLY A 35 -2.97 13.61 4.10
C GLY A 35 -3.62 14.00 2.77
N ASP A 36 -2.90 14.74 1.93
CA ASP A 36 -3.32 15.12 0.58
C ASP A 36 -3.60 13.90 -0.32
N THR A 37 -2.75 12.89 -0.24
CA THR A 37 -2.85 11.65 -1.01
C THR A 37 -4.08 10.85 -0.56
N GLY A 38 -4.28 10.70 0.75
CA GLY A 38 -5.44 10.00 1.30
C GLY A 38 -6.76 10.68 0.95
N ALA A 39 -6.83 12.00 1.11
CA ALA A 39 -7.99 12.80 0.75
C ALA A 39 -8.29 12.75 -0.75
N MET A 40 -7.27 12.91 -1.60
CA MET A 40 -7.41 12.78 -3.06
C MET A 40 -7.97 11.42 -3.46
N GLN A 41 -7.44 10.32 -2.89
CA GLN A 41 -7.93 8.98 -3.22
C GLN A 41 -9.39 8.75 -2.78
N ALA A 42 -9.80 9.35 -1.65
CA ALA A 42 -11.19 9.31 -1.21
C ALA A 42 -12.12 10.10 -2.14
N PHE A 43 -11.82 11.38 -2.40
CA PHE A 43 -12.66 12.24 -3.24
C PHE A 43 -12.70 11.79 -4.70
N ALA A 44 -11.56 11.38 -5.26
CA ALA A 44 -11.49 10.96 -6.67
C ALA A 44 -12.22 9.63 -6.92
N SER A 45 -12.59 8.89 -5.88
CA SER A 45 -13.41 7.67 -5.99
C SER A 45 -14.89 7.97 -6.33
N LEU A 46 -15.35 9.22 -6.16
CA LEU A 46 -16.70 9.65 -6.54
C LEU A 46 -16.81 9.85 -8.05
N ARG A 47 -17.97 9.47 -8.62
CA ARG A 47 -18.20 9.44 -10.09
C ARG A 47 -18.32 10.83 -10.73
N ASP A 48 -18.73 11.83 -9.97
CA ASP A 48 -19.11 13.18 -10.39
C ASP A 48 -18.17 14.28 -9.85
N VAL A 49 -17.15 13.90 -9.09
CA VAL A 49 -16.18 14.82 -8.50
C VAL A 49 -14.90 14.87 -9.31
N ASN A 50 -14.41 16.10 -9.51
CA ASN A 50 -13.05 16.39 -9.92
C ASN A 50 -12.27 16.94 -8.73
N VAL A 51 -11.02 16.49 -8.57
CA VAL A 51 -10.13 16.93 -7.51
C VAL A 51 -9.08 17.87 -8.08
N VAL A 52 -8.91 19.03 -7.46
CA VAL A 52 -7.81 19.96 -7.76
C VAL A 52 -6.87 19.96 -6.56
N LEU A 53 -5.68 19.40 -6.74
CA LEU A 53 -4.61 19.55 -5.76
C LEU A 53 -4.06 20.97 -5.86
N ASP A 54 -4.16 21.75 -4.79
CA ASP A 54 -3.54 23.07 -4.78
C ASP A 54 -2.05 22.92 -4.50
N GLY A 55 -1.22 23.07 -5.54
CA GLY A 55 0.21 22.85 -5.42
C GLY A 55 0.97 23.10 -6.73
N PRO A 56 2.30 22.96 -6.69
CA PRO A 56 3.13 23.15 -7.86
C PRO A 56 2.95 22.06 -8.92
N VAL A 57 3.51 22.34 -10.10
CA VAL A 57 3.62 21.34 -11.17
C VAL A 57 4.26 20.06 -10.63
N GLY A 58 3.62 18.91 -10.86
CA GLY A 58 4.09 17.61 -10.42
C GLY A 58 3.36 17.02 -9.20
N CYS A 59 2.70 17.84 -8.37
CA CYS A 59 2.01 17.35 -7.16
C CYS A 59 0.92 16.30 -7.44
N HIS A 60 0.30 16.32 -8.61
CA HIS A 60 -0.68 15.30 -9.02
C HIS A 60 -0.03 14.08 -9.71
N VAL A 61 1.19 14.19 -10.25
CA VAL A 61 1.78 13.15 -11.10
C VAL A 61 2.05 11.87 -10.30
N MET A 62 2.71 12.01 -9.16
CA MET A 62 2.98 10.87 -8.29
C MET A 62 1.68 10.22 -7.76
N PRO A 63 0.79 10.94 -7.05
CA PRO A 63 -0.38 10.34 -6.42
C PRO A 63 -1.47 9.92 -7.44
N ALA A 64 -1.69 10.67 -8.52
CA ALA A 64 -2.78 10.43 -9.46
C ALA A 64 -2.38 9.63 -10.72
N VAL A 65 -1.09 9.35 -10.92
CA VAL A 65 -0.60 8.60 -12.10
C VAL A 65 0.25 7.41 -11.66
N ALA A 66 1.33 7.66 -10.93
CA ALA A 66 2.26 6.58 -10.59
C ALA A 66 1.69 5.65 -9.52
N VAL A 67 1.31 6.17 -8.35
CA VAL A 67 0.90 5.37 -7.19
C VAL A 67 -0.34 4.54 -7.52
N ILE A 68 -1.39 5.19 -8.04
CA ILE A 68 -2.64 4.50 -8.40
C ILE A 68 -2.49 3.45 -9.52
N ASN A 69 -1.44 3.54 -10.33
CA ASN A 69 -1.12 2.47 -11.27
C ASN A 69 -0.61 1.21 -10.56
N TYR A 70 0.28 1.36 -9.57
CA TYR A 70 0.80 0.21 -8.83
C TYR A 70 -0.16 -0.34 -7.78
N THR A 71 -1.08 0.49 -7.25
CA THR A 71 -2.06 0.06 -6.25
C THR A 71 -3.35 -0.46 -6.89
N ASP A 72 -3.83 0.18 -7.95
CA ASP A 72 -5.15 -0.06 -8.55
C ASP A 72 -5.09 -0.44 -10.04
N SER A 73 -3.89 -0.49 -10.64
CA SER A 73 -3.70 -0.77 -12.08
C SER A 73 -4.44 0.22 -12.99
N ILE A 74 -4.51 1.48 -12.56
CA ILE A 74 -5.09 2.59 -13.32
C ILE A 74 -3.93 3.43 -13.88
N PRO A 75 -3.77 3.56 -15.21
CA PRO A 75 -2.63 4.29 -15.77
C PRO A 75 -2.67 5.80 -15.51
N TYR A 76 -3.85 6.39 -15.41
CA TYR A 76 -4.05 7.83 -15.19
C TYR A 76 -5.43 8.09 -14.58
N LEU A 77 -5.46 8.72 -13.40
CA LEU A 77 -6.70 9.11 -12.75
C LEU A 77 -7.19 10.44 -13.32
N GLN A 78 -8.08 10.35 -14.32
CA GLN A 78 -8.47 11.49 -15.16
C GLN A 78 -9.19 12.62 -14.44
N ASN A 79 -9.81 12.35 -13.29
CA ASN A 79 -10.55 13.34 -12.51
C ASN A 79 -9.68 14.04 -11.45
N VAL A 80 -8.35 13.94 -11.54
CA VAL A 80 -7.43 14.66 -10.66
C VAL A 80 -6.51 15.57 -11.47
N THR A 81 -6.43 16.84 -11.06
CA THR A 81 -5.52 17.84 -11.62
C THR A 81 -4.83 18.64 -10.52
N CYS A 82 -4.00 19.61 -10.89
CA CYS A 82 -3.24 20.46 -9.98
C CYS A 82 -3.40 21.94 -10.36
N SER A 83 -3.28 22.84 -9.38
CA SER A 83 -3.22 24.28 -9.66
C SER A 83 -1.98 24.67 -10.51
N GLU A 84 -0.96 23.79 -10.55
CA GLU A 84 0.25 23.94 -11.38
C GLU A 84 1.04 25.21 -11.09
N LEU A 85 1.16 25.55 -9.80
CA LEU A 85 1.91 26.72 -9.36
C LEU A 85 3.38 26.65 -9.83
N SER A 86 3.85 27.74 -10.43
CA SER A 86 5.25 27.94 -10.77
C SER A 86 5.90 28.97 -9.83
N GLU A 87 7.20 29.22 -10.02
CA GLU A 87 7.93 30.23 -9.25
C GLU A 87 7.28 31.62 -9.35
N ASN A 88 6.69 31.95 -10.50
CA ASN A 88 6.03 33.24 -10.74
C ASN A 88 4.81 33.44 -9.81
N GLU A 89 3.95 32.44 -9.68
CA GLU A 89 2.75 32.50 -8.82
C GLU A 89 3.13 32.56 -7.35
N VAL A 90 4.17 31.81 -6.95
CA VAL A 90 4.62 31.76 -5.54
C VAL A 90 5.29 33.06 -5.11
N THR A 91 5.96 33.79 -6.01
CA THR A 91 6.80 34.94 -5.64
C THR A 91 6.23 36.31 -6.01
N ILE A 92 5.48 36.42 -7.11
CA ILE A 92 5.12 37.71 -7.73
C ILE A 92 3.61 37.89 -7.81
N THR A 93 2.90 36.97 -8.49
CA THR A 93 1.51 37.22 -8.91
C THR A 93 0.46 36.69 -7.93
N GLY A 94 0.87 35.87 -6.95
CA GLY A 94 -0.03 35.15 -6.06
C GLY A 94 -0.59 33.87 -6.70
N THR A 95 -1.00 32.92 -5.86
CA THR A 95 -1.42 31.57 -6.28
C THR A 95 -2.89 31.47 -6.66
N LEU A 96 -3.71 32.36 -6.10
CA LEU A 96 -5.16 32.32 -6.25
C LEU A 96 -5.62 32.33 -7.72
N PRO A 97 -5.14 33.22 -8.61
CA PRO A 97 -5.60 33.22 -10.01
C PRO A 97 -5.41 31.88 -10.74
N ALA A 98 -4.27 31.21 -10.52
CA ALA A 98 -3.99 29.90 -11.13
C ALA A 98 -4.95 28.83 -10.60
N LEU A 99 -5.20 28.83 -9.28
CA LEU A 99 -6.19 27.95 -8.68
C LEU A 99 -7.61 28.22 -9.21
N LYS A 100 -8.04 29.50 -9.29
CA LYS A 100 -9.35 29.90 -9.84
C LYS A 100 -9.53 29.38 -11.27
N GLU A 101 -8.51 29.54 -12.11
CA GLU A 101 -8.51 29.03 -13.49
C GLU A 101 -8.70 27.51 -13.55
N LYS A 102 -7.94 26.77 -12.73
CA LYS A 102 -7.96 25.31 -12.72
C LYS A 102 -9.27 24.76 -12.18
N VAL A 103 -9.81 25.36 -11.13
CA VAL A 103 -11.15 25.04 -10.62
C VAL A 103 -12.21 25.30 -11.69
N ALA A 104 -12.19 26.45 -12.37
CA ALA A 104 -13.15 26.75 -13.42
C ALA A 104 -13.12 25.72 -14.58
N ARG A 105 -11.93 25.22 -14.93
CA ARG A 105 -11.76 24.13 -15.92
C ARG A 105 -12.24 22.78 -15.39
N ALA A 106 -11.98 22.49 -14.12
CA ALA A 106 -12.44 21.26 -13.48
C ALA A 106 -13.97 21.24 -13.28
N SER A 107 -14.63 22.40 -13.18
CA SER A 107 -16.09 22.53 -13.08
C SER A 107 -16.82 22.46 -14.43
N VAL A 108 -16.11 22.23 -15.54
CA VAL A 108 -16.75 22.07 -16.87
C VAL A 108 -17.75 20.91 -16.82
N GLU A 109 -18.84 21.02 -17.59
CA GLU A 109 -19.97 20.07 -17.58
C GLU A 109 -20.73 19.99 -16.24
N GLY A 110 -20.52 20.95 -15.33
CA GLY A 110 -21.23 21.01 -14.05
C GLY A 110 -20.73 19.99 -13.02
N ARG A 111 -19.51 19.46 -13.21
CA ARG A 111 -18.89 18.54 -12.26
C ARG A 111 -18.58 19.24 -10.95
N GLN A 112 -18.79 18.52 -9.84
CA GLN A 112 -18.46 18.98 -8.50
C GLN A 112 -16.93 19.05 -8.38
N VAL A 113 -16.40 20.12 -7.79
CA VAL A 113 -14.95 20.26 -7.58
C VAL A 113 -14.63 20.24 -6.10
N ILE A 114 -13.61 19.47 -5.73
CA ILE A 114 -13.03 19.51 -4.39
C ILE A 114 -11.56 19.93 -4.52
N ILE A 115 -11.20 21.01 -3.86
CA ILE A 115 -9.85 21.52 -3.77
C ILE A 115 -9.21 20.87 -2.55
N VAL A 116 -8.02 20.31 -2.70
CA VAL A 116 -7.28 19.65 -1.63
C VAL A 116 -5.95 20.36 -1.46
N SER A 117 -5.65 20.82 -0.25
CA SER A 117 -4.33 21.39 0.05
C SER A 117 -3.23 20.34 -0.11
N THR A 118 -2.08 20.75 -0.63
CA THR A 118 -0.84 19.96 -0.65
C THR A 118 0.16 20.51 0.36
N PRO A 119 1.21 19.76 0.72
CA PRO A 119 2.26 20.24 1.62
C PRO A 119 2.85 21.59 1.20
N VAL A 120 2.94 21.84 -0.11
CA VAL A 120 3.50 23.10 -0.62
C VAL A 120 2.51 24.25 -0.44
N SER A 121 1.23 24.05 -0.76
CA SER A 121 0.21 25.10 -0.55
C SER A 121 0.07 25.50 0.91
N GLU A 122 0.19 24.54 1.83
CA GLU A 122 0.13 24.80 3.28
C GLU A 122 1.34 25.63 3.73
N LEU A 123 2.53 25.33 3.23
CA LEU A 123 3.76 26.07 3.59
C LEU A 123 3.78 27.51 3.08
N ILE A 124 3.27 27.75 1.87
CA ILE A 124 3.25 29.10 1.28
C ILE A 124 2.04 29.93 1.73
N GLY A 125 1.14 29.35 2.54
CA GLY A 125 -0.08 30.01 2.98
C GLY A 125 -1.04 30.27 1.83
N GLY A 126 -1.29 29.24 1.00
CA GLY A 126 -2.20 29.29 -0.15
C GLY A 126 -3.52 29.98 0.19
N ALA A 127 -3.88 30.98 -0.61
CA ALA A 127 -4.85 32.00 -0.23
C ALA A 127 -6.33 31.59 -0.35
N TRP A 128 -6.66 30.30 -0.46
CA TRP A 128 -8.07 29.90 -0.56
C TRP A 128 -8.76 30.03 0.80
N THR A 129 -9.31 31.21 1.03
CA THR A 129 -10.26 31.45 2.09
C THR A 129 -11.66 31.26 1.53
N THR A 130 -12.58 30.72 2.31
CA THR A 130 -14.02 30.58 1.99
C THR A 130 -14.75 31.89 1.66
N ILE A 131 -14.01 32.99 1.51
CA ILE A 131 -14.46 34.37 1.23
C ILE A 131 -14.37 34.68 -0.28
N ASP A 132 -13.69 33.85 -1.08
CA ASP A 132 -13.57 34.01 -2.53
C ASP A 132 -14.80 33.46 -3.29
N GLU A 133 -15.92 34.19 -3.24
CA GLU A 133 -17.18 33.85 -3.93
C GLU A 133 -17.08 33.83 -5.48
N ASP A 134 -15.99 34.36 -6.04
CA ASP A 134 -15.82 34.63 -7.49
C ASP A 134 -15.37 33.44 -8.34
N VAL A 135 -15.31 32.23 -7.79
CA VAL A 135 -15.12 31.00 -8.58
C VAL A 135 -16.36 30.14 -8.44
N LYS A 136 -17.38 30.42 -9.27
CA LYS A 136 -18.62 29.64 -9.43
C LYS A 136 -18.93 28.74 -8.22
N GLY A 137 -19.65 29.27 -7.24
CA GLY A 137 -19.96 28.72 -5.90
C GLY A 137 -20.41 27.25 -5.82
N SER A 138 -19.52 26.33 -6.17
CA SER A 138 -19.72 24.89 -6.17
C SER A 138 -18.46 24.14 -5.73
N ALA A 139 -17.27 24.74 -5.77
CA ALA A 139 -16.06 24.07 -5.28
C ALA A 139 -15.98 24.08 -3.75
N LEU A 140 -15.62 22.94 -3.16
CA LEU A 140 -15.39 22.81 -1.73
C LEU A 140 -13.89 22.70 -1.46
N PHE A 141 -13.39 23.41 -0.45
CA PHE A 141 -11.98 23.33 -0.04
C PHE A 141 -11.82 22.40 1.15
N PHE A 142 -10.92 21.44 1.02
CA PHE A 142 -10.54 20.50 2.06
C PHE A 142 -9.09 20.76 2.48
N ASP A 143 -8.93 21.17 3.74
CA ASP A 143 -7.62 21.28 4.38
C ASP A 143 -7.11 19.88 4.74
N ALA A 144 -6.14 19.40 3.96
CA ALA A 144 -5.60 18.06 4.06
C ALA A 144 -4.67 17.87 5.26
N HIS A 145 -4.19 18.95 5.88
CA HIS A 145 -3.12 18.90 6.89
C HIS A 145 -1.98 17.98 6.42
N ALA A 146 -1.53 18.14 5.18
CA ALA A 146 -0.72 17.15 4.47
C ALA A 146 0.64 16.87 5.14
N LEU A 147 1.12 17.79 5.99
CA LEU A 147 2.34 17.63 6.79
C LEU A 147 2.13 16.95 8.15
N ASP A 148 0.92 17.03 8.71
CA ASP A 148 0.61 16.58 10.07
C ASP A 148 -0.20 15.27 10.09
N ASP A 149 -1.08 15.08 9.12
CA ASP A 149 -1.94 13.90 9.00
C ASP A 149 -1.35 12.86 8.04
N ASP A 150 -1.47 11.59 8.43
CA ASP A 150 -1.28 10.47 7.51
C ASP A 150 -2.49 10.27 6.57
N GLU A 151 -2.32 9.43 5.56
CA GLU A 151 -3.37 9.17 4.58
C GLU A 151 -4.65 8.57 5.20
N TRP A 152 -4.54 7.77 6.27
CA TRP A 152 -5.69 7.07 6.87
C TRP A 152 -6.57 8.04 7.64
N LYS A 153 -5.94 8.89 8.45
CA LYS A 153 -6.61 9.98 9.16
C LYS A 153 -7.25 10.96 8.18
N ALA A 154 -6.56 11.33 7.11
CA ALA A 154 -7.10 12.23 6.10
C ALA A 154 -8.26 11.60 5.30
N ARG A 155 -8.22 10.29 4.99
CA ARG A 155 -9.38 9.59 4.40
C ARG A 155 -10.59 9.67 5.33
N ASP A 156 -10.42 9.38 6.61
CA ASP A 156 -11.53 9.44 7.58
C ASP A 156 -12.14 10.86 7.65
N ARG A 157 -11.29 11.90 7.74
CA ARG A 157 -11.73 13.29 7.67
C ARG A 157 -12.40 13.65 6.35
N ALA A 158 -11.91 13.15 5.22
CA ALA A 158 -12.50 13.39 3.92
C ALA A 158 -13.92 12.81 3.81
N LEU A 159 -14.16 11.62 4.39
CA LEU A 159 -15.49 11.03 4.44
C LEU A 159 -16.45 11.82 5.33
N LEU A 160 -15.99 12.28 6.49
CA LEU A 160 -16.76 13.19 7.35
C LEU A 160 -17.06 14.51 6.65
N PHE A 161 -16.07 15.08 5.96
CA PHE A 161 -16.22 16.33 5.22
C PHE A 161 -17.33 16.23 4.17
N LEU A 162 -17.37 15.16 3.38
CA LEU A 162 -18.44 14.94 2.40
C LEU A 162 -19.81 14.86 3.09
N TRP A 163 -19.88 14.16 4.22
CA TRP A 163 -21.11 14.06 4.99
C TRP A 163 -21.55 15.41 5.52
N GLU A 164 -20.70 16.16 6.21
CA GLU A 164 -20.98 17.49 6.74
C GLU A 164 -21.47 18.45 5.65
N HIS A 165 -20.90 18.35 4.45
CA HIS A 165 -21.25 19.18 3.30
C HIS A 165 -22.33 18.55 2.40
N ARG A 166 -23.02 17.48 2.83
CA ARG A 166 -24.01 16.77 1.99
C ARG A 166 -25.12 17.64 1.41
N ALA A 167 -25.49 18.72 2.09
CA ALA A 167 -26.49 19.68 1.62
C ALA A 167 -26.00 20.56 0.44
N HIS A 168 -24.69 20.64 0.23
CA HIS A 168 -24.06 21.34 -0.90
C HIS A 168 -24.26 20.59 -2.22
N PHE A 169 -24.36 19.25 -2.17
CA PHE A 169 -24.43 18.43 -3.36
C PHE A 169 -25.87 18.34 -3.88
N VAL A 170 -26.10 18.84 -5.09
CA VAL A 170 -27.43 18.87 -5.70
C VAL A 170 -27.65 17.64 -6.57
N ARG A 171 -28.70 16.88 -6.26
CA ARG A 171 -29.13 15.74 -7.09
C ARG A 171 -29.62 16.22 -8.46
N PRO A 172 -29.12 15.65 -9.57
CA PRO A 172 -29.67 15.91 -10.90
C PRO A 172 -31.16 15.54 -10.99
N ALA A 173 -31.96 16.35 -11.66
CA ALA A 173 -33.41 16.15 -11.75
C ALA A 173 -33.81 14.85 -12.48
N ASP A 174 -32.96 14.37 -13.36
CA ASP A 174 -33.10 13.12 -14.12
C ASP A 174 -32.43 11.91 -13.45
N ALA A 175 -31.84 12.09 -12.26
CA ALA A 175 -31.22 11.00 -11.53
C ALA A 175 -32.28 9.94 -11.15
N PRO A 176 -32.06 8.66 -11.49
CA PRO A 176 -33.05 7.62 -11.23
C PRO A 176 -33.22 7.41 -9.72
N ALA A 177 -34.47 7.44 -9.25
CA ALA A 177 -34.79 6.96 -7.91
C ALA A 177 -34.67 5.43 -7.88
N VAL A 178 -33.90 4.88 -6.94
CA VAL A 178 -33.77 3.43 -6.76
C VAL A 178 -34.73 2.97 -5.65
N PRO A 179 -35.92 2.44 -5.98
CA PRO A 179 -36.89 2.01 -4.98
C PRO A 179 -36.29 0.96 -4.04
N LYS A 180 -36.55 1.10 -2.74
CA LYS A 180 -36.11 0.16 -1.71
C LYS A 180 -37.12 -0.98 -1.60
N THR A 181 -36.82 -2.11 -2.24
CA THR A 181 -37.69 -3.31 -2.24
C THR A 181 -37.24 -4.38 -1.24
N LYS A 182 -35.99 -4.30 -0.77
CA LYS A 182 -35.37 -5.20 0.21
C LYS A 182 -34.57 -4.38 1.22
N PRO A 183 -34.17 -4.97 2.37
CA PRO A 183 -33.23 -4.32 3.27
C PRO A 183 -31.95 -3.95 2.54
N ARG A 184 -31.47 -2.73 2.75
CA ARG A 184 -30.37 -2.11 2.02
C ARG A 184 -29.17 -1.92 2.93
N VAL A 185 -28.02 -2.42 2.51
CA VAL A 185 -26.75 -2.31 3.25
C VAL A 185 -25.81 -1.42 2.46
N HIS A 186 -25.31 -0.36 3.10
CA HIS A 186 -24.29 0.50 2.50
C HIS A 186 -22.88 0.04 2.90
N LEU A 187 -21.93 0.19 1.99
CA LEU A 187 -20.52 -0.13 2.21
C LEU A 187 -19.74 1.16 2.36
N ILE A 188 -18.93 1.28 3.41
CA ILE A 188 -18.07 2.45 3.66
C ILE A 188 -16.61 2.00 3.65
N GLY A 189 -15.76 2.80 3.00
CA GLY A 189 -14.31 2.63 3.04
C GLY A 189 -13.64 2.32 1.69
N PRO A 190 -14.22 1.54 0.76
CA PRO A 190 -13.61 1.33 -0.55
C PRO A 190 -13.24 2.67 -1.19
N THR A 191 -11.97 2.83 -1.53
CA THR A 191 -11.33 3.99 -2.16
C THR A 191 -10.14 3.50 -2.98
N TYR A 192 -9.56 4.35 -3.83
CA TYR A 192 -8.26 4.04 -4.45
C TYR A 192 -7.16 3.90 -3.40
N GLY A 193 -6.11 3.14 -3.69
CA GLY A 193 -4.98 2.93 -2.79
C GLY A 193 -5.25 1.98 -1.62
N CYS A 194 -6.43 1.34 -1.55
CA CYS A 194 -6.71 0.29 -0.58
C CYS A 194 -6.24 -1.08 -1.08
N PHE A 195 -5.48 -1.81 -0.26
CA PHE A 195 -4.95 -3.12 -0.64
C PHE A 195 -6.07 -4.13 -0.95
N ASN A 196 -5.99 -4.79 -2.11
CA ASN A 196 -6.91 -5.83 -2.58
C ASN A 196 -8.41 -5.47 -2.59
N SER A 197 -8.72 -4.16 -2.59
CA SER A 197 -10.07 -3.62 -2.41
C SER A 197 -11.11 -4.20 -3.38
N TYR A 198 -10.75 -4.42 -4.64
CA TYR A 198 -11.65 -4.95 -5.67
C TYR A 198 -12.17 -6.35 -5.32
N SER A 199 -11.29 -7.23 -4.85
CA SER A 199 -11.66 -8.61 -4.55
C SER A 199 -12.44 -8.70 -3.23
N ASP A 200 -12.02 -7.94 -2.23
CA ASP A 200 -12.71 -7.88 -0.94
C ASP A 200 -14.11 -7.29 -1.08
N LEU A 201 -14.23 -6.19 -1.82
CA LEU A 201 -15.52 -5.56 -2.13
C LEU A 201 -16.46 -6.55 -2.82
N ALA A 202 -15.98 -7.27 -3.84
CA ALA A 202 -16.79 -8.25 -4.56
C ALA A 202 -17.31 -9.37 -3.64
N GLU A 203 -16.51 -9.85 -2.70
CA GLU A 203 -16.94 -10.87 -1.73
C GLU A 203 -17.96 -10.31 -0.74
N ILE A 204 -17.75 -9.10 -0.19
CA ILE A 204 -18.74 -8.47 0.71
C ILE A 204 -20.07 -8.22 -0.02
N GLU A 205 -20.03 -7.72 -1.26
CA GLU A 205 -21.23 -7.56 -2.09
C GLU A 205 -21.94 -8.91 -2.31
N ARG A 206 -21.19 -10.00 -2.57
CA ARG A 206 -21.73 -11.35 -2.74
C ARG A 206 -22.41 -11.87 -1.48
N LEU A 207 -21.78 -11.70 -0.32
CA LEU A 207 -22.29 -12.13 0.97
C LEU A 207 -23.60 -11.42 1.34
N ILE A 208 -23.67 -10.09 1.15
CA ILE A 208 -24.87 -9.29 1.41
C ILE A 208 -26.02 -9.73 0.49
N ARG A 209 -25.75 -9.89 -0.81
CA ARG A 209 -26.76 -10.38 -1.77
C ARG A 209 -27.19 -11.82 -1.45
N GLY A 210 -26.25 -12.64 -0.98
CA GLY A 210 -26.48 -14.03 -0.60
C GLY A 210 -27.51 -14.22 0.50
N ILE A 211 -27.55 -13.31 1.49
CA ILE A 211 -28.58 -13.33 2.56
C ILE A 211 -29.89 -12.67 2.13
N GLY A 212 -29.99 -12.16 0.91
CA GLY A 212 -31.20 -11.56 0.36
C GLY A 212 -31.33 -10.04 0.57
N ALA A 213 -30.27 -9.35 1.01
CA ALA A 213 -30.24 -7.90 1.10
C ALA A 213 -29.70 -7.25 -0.20
N ASP A 214 -30.06 -5.98 -0.42
CA ASP A 214 -29.51 -5.19 -1.52
C ASP A 214 -28.26 -4.43 -1.06
N VAL A 215 -27.21 -4.43 -1.88
CA VAL A 215 -26.09 -3.49 -1.72
C VAL A 215 -26.57 -2.13 -2.21
N GLY A 216 -26.58 -1.15 -1.31
CA GLY A 216 -26.86 0.25 -1.64
C GLY A 216 -25.62 0.95 -2.18
N LEU A 217 -25.35 2.16 -1.69
CA LEU A 217 -24.10 2.86 -1.91
C LEU A 217 -22.88 2.05 -1.48
N VAL A 218 -21.91 2.01 -2.36
CA VAL A 218 -20.51 1.75 -2.03
C VAL A 218 -19.86 3.12 -1.95
N TYR A 219 -19.42 3.51 -0.76
CA TYR A 219 -19.12 4.90 -0.45
C TYR A 219 -17.66 5.06 0.03
N PRO A 220 -16.90 5.99 -0.55
CA PRO A 220 -17.26 6.88 -1.67
C PRO A 220 -17.16 6.19 -3.05
N PHE A 221 -16.56 5.00 -3.11
CA PHE A 221 -16.24 4.33 -4.38
C PHE A 221 -17.47 3.78 -5.11
N LYS A 222 -17.71 4.25 -6.34
CA LYS A 222 -18.94 4.05 -7.15
C LYS A 222 -20.12 4.96 -6.74
N ALA A 223 -20.00 5.79 -5.70
CA ALA A 223 -21.03 6.78 -5.37
C ALA A 223 -20.83 8.08 -6.17
N ALA A 224 -21.88 8.87 -6.26
CA ALA A 224 -21.83 10.28 -6.62
C ALA A 224 -21.93 11.13 -5.36
N SER A 225 -21.39 12.36 -5.41
CA SER A 225 -21.37 13.28 -4.27
C SER A 225 -22.78 13.60 -3.74
N TRP A 226 -23.75 13.77 -4.63
CA TRP A 226 -25.16 14.01 -4.29
C TRP A 226 -25.88 12.80 -3.67
N GLU A 227 -25.31 11.59 -3.75
CA GLU A 227 -25.83 10.40 -3.07
C GLU A 227 -25.41 10.38 -1.59
N THR A 228 -24.53 11.29 -1.14
CA THR A 228 -23.99 11.26 0.24
C THR A 228 -25.09 11.27 1.30
N ALA A 229 -26.14 12.06 1.11
CA ALA A 229 -27.26 12.13 2.05
C ALA A 229 -28.06 10.80 2.13
N ASP A 230 -28.07 10.00 1.06
CA ASP A 230 -28.81 8.74 0.97
C ASP A 230 -28.17 7.63 1.82
N LEU A 231 -26.97 7.84 2.39
CA LEU A 231 -26.38 6.91 3.35
C LEU A 231 -27.31 6.64 4.54
N ALA A 232 -28.11 7.64 4.94
CA ALA A 232 -29.08 7.51 6.02
C ALA A 232 -30.31 6.64 5.66
N ASP A 233 -30.56 6.39 4.38
CA ASP A 233 -31.73 5.62 3.92
C ASP A 233 -31.50 4.09 3.99
N GLY A 234 -30.30 3.66 4.39
CA GLY A 234 -29.93 2.26 4.61
C GLY A 234 -30.54 1.65 5.86
N ASP A 235 -30.36 0.34 6.01
CA ASP A 235 -30.75 -0.42 7.21
C ASP A 235 -29.53 -0.87 8.03
N ALA A 236 -28.35 -0.92 7.40
CA ALA A 236 -27.07 -1.22 8.06
C ALA A 236 -25.89 -0.70 7.23
N LEU A 237 -24.73 -0.55 7.89
CA LEU A 237 -23.46 -0.17 7.28
C LEU A 237 -22.44 -1.30 7.46
N VAL A 238 -21.62 -1.52 6.43
CA VAL A 238 -20.42 -2.34 6.53
C VAL A 238 -19.20 -1.47 6.26
N VAL A 239 -18.36 -1.30 7.27
CA VAL A 239 -17.08 -0.59 7.17
C VAL A 239 -15.99 -1.60 6.82
N LEU A 240 -15.38 -1.48 5.64
CA LEU A 240 -14.43 -2.47 5.15
C LEU A 240 -13.06 -2.39 5.84
N TYR A 241 -12.65 -1.19 6.26
CA TYR A 241 -11.33 -0.95 6.83
C TYR A 241 -11.47 -0.34 8.23
N LYS A 242 -10.78 -0.90 9.23
CA LYS A 242 -10.76 -0.41 10.62
C LYS A 242 -10.02 0.91 10.76
N GLU A 243 -9.09 1.20 9.87
CA GLU A 243 -8.21 2.37 9.91
C GLU A 243 -8.94 3.67 9.57
N PHE A 244 -10.08 3.61 8.86
CA PHE A 244 -10.88 4.78 8.49
C PHE A 244 -12.33 4.42 8.12
N GLY A 245 -13.23 5.41 8.13
CA GLY A 245 -14.64 5.27 7.75
C GLY A 245 -15.58 5.02 8.92
N ILE A 246 -15.06 4.61 10.09
CA ILE A 246 -15.87 4.42 11.29
C ILE A 246 -16.46 5.73 11.80
N SER A 247 -15.77 6.86 11.63
CA SER A 247 -16.28 8.16 12.07
C SER A 247 -17.50 8.57 11.27
N LEU A 248 -17.46 8.40 9.94
CA LEU A 248 -18.65 8.58 9.09
C LEU A 248 -19.78 7.65 9.51
N ALA A 249 -19.49 6.36 9.73
CA ALA A 249 -20.51 5.39 10.12
C ALA A 249 -21.22 5.77 11.43
N ARG A 250 -20.49 6.36 12.39
CA ARG A 250 -21.06 6.90 13.63
C ARG A 250 -22.01 8.07 13.38
N GLU A 251 -21.62 9.01 12.51
CA GLU A 251 -22.45 10.18 12.15
C GLU A 251 -23.73 9.81 11.39
N VAL A 252 -23.67 8.76 10.56
CA VAL A 252 -24.86 8.23 9.86
C VAL A 252 -25.83 7.55 10.83
N GLY A 253 -25.32 6.93 11.91
CA GLY A 253 -26.15 6.43 13.02
C GLY A 253 -26.89 5.12 12.76
N LEU A 254 -26.53 4.39 11.70
CA LEU A 254 -27.08 3.06 11.39
C LEU A 254 -26.26 1.94 12.06
N PRO A 255 -26.82 0.71 12.24
CA PRO A 255 -26.07 -0.44 12.73
C PRO A 255 -24.81 -0.70 11.90
N VAL A 256 -23.65 -0.82 12.57
CA VAL A 256 -22.33 -0.93 11.91
C VAL A 256 -21.76 -2.34 12.07
N PHE A 257 -21.30 -2.90 10.96
CA PHE A 257 -20.54 -4.14 10.90
C PHE A 257 -19.18 -3.88 10.25
N HIS A 258 -18.20 -4.74 10.54
CA HIS A 258 -16.90 -4.73 9.86
C HIS A 258 -16.78 -5.92 8.91
N ALA A 259 -16.01 -5.75 7.83
CA ALA A 259 -15.72 -6.85 6.91
C ALA A 259 -15.04 -8.03 7.65
N PRO A 260 -15.59 -9.26 7.58
CA PRO A 260 -15.11 -10.38 8.38
C PRO A 260 -13.94 -11.13 7.72
N PHE A 261 -13.03 -11.67 8.54
CA PHE A 261 -11.96 -12.56 8.10
C PHE A 261 -12.17 -13.97 8.67
N GLY A 262 -11.94 -15.00 7.86
CA GLY A 262 -12.07 -16.39 8.32
C GLY A 262 -13.52 -16.90 8.38
N LEU A 263 -13.70 -18.14 8.84
CA LEU A 263 -14.98 -18.84 8.81
C LEU A 263 -15.90 -18.39 9.95
N GLU A 264 -15.36 -18.24 11.15
CA GLU A 264 -16.15 -17.98 12.34
C GLU A 264 -16.67 -16.54 12.32
N GLU A 265 -15.80 -15.57 12.02
CA GLU A 265 -16.22 -14.17 11.90
C GLU A 265 -17.20 -14.00 10.75
N THR A 266 -16.99 -14.65 9.61
CA THR A 266 -17.92 -14.54 8.47
C THR A 266 -19.29 -15.11 8.85
N THR A 267 -19.33 -16.24 9.55
CA THR A 267 -20.60 -16.81 10.03
C THR A 267 -21.29 -15.89 11.03
N THR A 268 -20.52 -15.28 11.93
CA THR A 268 -21.04 -14.34 12.94
C THR A 268 -21.56 -13.06 12.30
N PHE A 269 -20.81 -12.51 11.33
CA PHE A 269 -21.21 -11.36 10.51
C PHE A 269 -22.53 -11.63 9.79
N LEU A 270 -22.66 -12.76 9.08
CA LEU A 270 -23.88 -13.10 8.34
C LEU A 270 -25.10 -13.29 9.27
N ARG A 271 -24.89 -13.90 10.44
CA ARG A 271 -25.95 -14.07 11.43
C ARG A 271 -26.38 -12.75 12.04
N GLY A 272 -25.42 -11.93 12.45
CA GLY A 272 -25.69 -10.61 13.04
C GLY A 272 -26.38 -9.68 12.05
N LEU A 273 -25.87 -9.60 10.81
CA LEU A 273 -26.48 -8.81 9.75
C LEU A 273 -27.88 -9.36 9.39
N GLY A 274 -28.02 -10.68 9.28
CA GLY A 274 -29.33 -11.32 9.07
C GLY A 274 -30.33 -11.02 10.18
N GLU A 275 -29.89 -10.98 11.43
CA GLU A 275 -30.75 -10.61 12.57
C GLU A 275 -31.17 -9.14 12.51
N THR A 276 -30.21 -8.22 12.30
CA THR A 276 -30.49 -6.78 12.19
C THR A 276 -31.45 -6.45 11.04
N LEU A 277 -31.36 -7.17 9.91
CA LEU A 277 -32.18 -6.92 8.74
C LEU A 277 -33.50 -7.73 8.72
N GLY A 278 -33.77 -8.56 9.73
CA GLY A 278 -34.94 -9.45 9.74
C GLY A 278 -34.87 -10.59 8.72
N LEU A 279 -33.66 -10.96 8.28
CA LEU A 279 -33.34 -11.98 7.28
C LEU A 279 -32.71 -13.25 7.89
N ARG A 280 -33.07 -13.60 9.14
CA ARG A 280 -32.43 -14.69 9.90
C ARG A 280 -32.51 -16.04 9.18
N GLU A 281 -33.67 -16.37 8.60
CA GLU A 281 -33.88 -17.64 7.89
C GLU A 281 -33.08 -17.69 6.58
N GLN A 282 -33.06 -16.57 5.84
CA GLN A 282 -32.31 -16.43 4.60
C GLN A 282 -30.80 -16.52 4.85
N ALA A 283 -30.31 -15.87 5.90
CA ALA A 283 -28.91 -15.97 6.32
C ALA A 283 -28.54 -17.41 6.71
N ALA A 284 -29.39 -18.11 7.48
CA ALA A 284 -29.16 -19.50 7.83
C ALA A 284 -29.15 -20.43 6.61
N ALA A 285 -30.08 -20.24 5.67
CA ALA A 285 -30.15 -20.98 4.42
C ALA A 285 -28.92 -20.74 3.53
N PHE A 286 -28.48 -19.48 3.43
CA PHE A 286 -27.28 -19.11 2.68
C PHE A 286 -26.01 -19.74 3.29
N ILE A 287 -25.81 -19.65 4.60
CA ILE A 287 -24.70 -20.30 5.30
C ILE A 287 -24.71 -21.82 5.06
N ALA A 288 -25.89 -22.46 5.09
CA ALA A 288 -26.01 -23.89 4.83
C ALA A 288 -25.68 -24.26 3.37
N ALA A 289 -25.96 -23.36 2.41
CA ALA A 289 -25.58 -23.53 1.02
C ALA A 289 -24.06 -23.34 0.82
N GLU A 290 -23.45 -22.31 1.41
CA GLU A 290 -22.00 -22.05 1.33
C GLU A 290 -21.17 -23.22 1.85
N LYS A 291 -21.64 -23.92 2.90
CA LYS A 291 -21.03 -25.16 3.41
C LYS A 291 -20.94 -26.28 2.38
N LYS A 292 -21.79 -26.25 1.34
CA LYS A 292 -21.85 -27.26 0.26
C LYS A 292 -21.23 -26.75 -1.05
N SER A 293 -20.90 -25.46 -1.14
CA SER A 293 -20.29 -24.83 -2.32
C SER A 293 -18.90 -24.29 -1.98
N THR A 294 -18.76 -23.00 -1.69
CA THR A 294 -17.50 -22.29 -1.42
C THR A 294 -16.64 -23.02 -0.39
N LEU A 295 -17.24 -23.46 0.72
CA LEU A 295 -16.53 -24.09 1.82
C LEU A 295 -16.30 -25.60 1.62
N ALA A 296 -16.78 -26.20 0.53
CA ALA A 296 -16.46 -27.59 0.21
C ALA A 296 -14.94 -27.74 -0.02
N ALA A 297 -14.33 -26.83 -0.78
CA ALA A 297 -12.89 -26.82 -1.01
C ALA A 297 -12.10 -26.61 0.30
N TRP A 298 -12.56 -25.70 1.17
CA TRP A 298 -11.95 -25.51 2.48
C TRP A 298 -11.98 -26.81 3.29
N LYS A 299 -13.14 -27.47 3.33
CA LYS A 299 -13.32 -28.73 4.05
C LYS A 299 -12.44 -29.85 3.49
N ASP A 300 -12.29 -29.93 2.17
CA ASP A 300 -11.44 -30.93 1.52
C ASP A 300 -9.97 -30.72 1.88
N ILE A 301 -9.47 -29.48 1.87
CA ILE A 301 -8.10 -29.16 2.29
C ILE A 301 -7.94 -29.42 3.79
N TRP A 302 -8.88 -29.01 4.62
CA TRP A 302 -8.79 -29.18 6.07
C TRP A 302 -8.74 -30.65 6.51
N ASN A 303 -9.57 -31.51 5.87
CA ASN A 303 -9.60 -32.95 6.19
C ASN A 303 -8.46 -33.75 5.55
N SER A 304 -7.63 -33.10 4.73
CA SER A 304 -6.45 -33.73 4.17
C SER A 304 -5.25 -33.56 5.12
N THR A 305 -4.13 -34.21 4.80
CA THR A 305 -2.89 -34.15 5.61
C THR A 305 -2.22 -32.77 5.65
N HIS A 306 -2.76 -31.75 4.98
CA HIS A 306 -2.19 -30.41 5.01
C HIS A 306 -2.30 -29.76 6.40
N SER A 307 -3.42 -29.98 7.09
CA SER A 307 -3.69 -29.39 8.41
C SER A 307 -2.75 -29.89 9.51
N ASP A 308 -2.18 -31.09 9.36
CA ASP A 308 -1.22 -31.68 10.29
C ASP A 308 0.06 -30.84 10.47
N PHE A 309 0.39 -29.99 9.49
CA PHE A 309 1.60 -29.16 9.52
C PHE A 309 1.38 -27.77 10.13
N PHE A 310 0.14 -27.30 10.27
CA PHE A 310 -0.14 -25.90 10.63
C PHE A 310 0.40 -25.51 12.01
N ALA A 311 0.26 -26.40 13.00
CA ALA A 311 0.77 -26.17 14.35
C ALA A 311 2.30 -25.99 14.41
N ASN A 312 3.03 -26.39 13.36
CA ASN A 312 4.48 -26.27 13.24
C ASN A 312 4.91 -25.30 12.13
N ALA A 313 3.98 -24.49 11.61
CA ALA A 313 4.21 -23.54 10.53
C ALA A 313 4.10 -22.10 11.06
N PRO A 314 5.14 -21.59 11.76
CA PRO A 314 5.09 -20.24 12.29
C PRO A 314 5.03 -19.18 11.20
N ILE A 315 4.29 -18.10 11.45
CA ILE A 315 4.13 -16.98 10.53
C ILE A 315 4.44 -15.66 11.23
N ALA A 316 4.78 -14.64 10.43
CA ALA A 316 4.88 -13.26 10.88
C ALA A 316 3.94 -12.36 10.09
N ILE A 317 3.24 -11.44 10.75
CA ILE A 317 2.22 -10.58 10.14
C ILE A 317 2.51 -9.10 10.43
N VAL A 318 2.78 -8.30 9.40
CA VAL A 318 3.00 -6.85 9.51
C VAL A 318 2.08 -6.11 8.55
N ALA A 319 1.00 -5.54 9.06
CA ALA A 319 -0.05 -4.97 8.21
C ALA A 319 -0.85 -3.88 8.95
N PRO A 320 -1.66 -3.09 8.22
CA PRO A 320 -2.68 -2.25 8.83
C PRO A 320 -3.68 -3.06 9.68
N PRO A 321 -4.29 -2.46 10.73
CA PRO A 321 -5.24 -3.10 11.64
C PRO A 321 -6.25 -4.08 11.06
N THR A 322 -6.90 -3.75 9.95
CA THR A 322 -7.88 -4.61 9.27
C THR A 322 -7.28 -5.95 8.91
N TYR A 323 -6.14 -5.91 8.23
CA TYR A 323 -5.48 -7.09 7.70
C TYR A 323 -4.72 -7.83 8.78
N LYS A 324 -3.98 -7.13 9.65
CA LYS A 324 -3.23 -7.76 10.74
C LYS A 324 -4.18 -8.54 11.66
N ASP A 325 -5.19 -7.87 12.20
CA ASP A 325 -6.11 -8.52 13.16
C ASP A 325 -6.96 -9.60 12.47
N GLY A 326 -7.33 -9.40 11.20
CA GLY A 326 -8.08 -10.40 10.43
C GLY A 326 -7.26 -11.66 10.16
N LEU A 327 -6.01 -11.51 9.72
CA LEU A 327 -5.09 -12.61 9.47
C LEU A 327 -4.69 -13.33 10.75
N GLU A 328 -4.45 -12.62 11.86
CA GLU A 328 -4.17 -13.26 13.15
C GLU A 328 -5.35 -14.10 13.63
N ARG A 329 -6.57 -13.56 13.57
CA ARG A 329 -7.78 -14.29 14.01
C ARG A 329 -8.01 -15.53 13.15
N TYR A 330 -7.87 -15.42 11.83
CA TYR A 330 -8.08 -16.56 10.95
C TYR A 330 -6.90 -17.54 10.92
N LEU A 331 -5.72 -17.11 10.50
CA LEU A 331 -4.56 -18.00 10.35
C LEU A 331 -4.04 -18.49 11.70
N GLY A 332 -3.95 -17.59 12.69
CA GLY A 332 -3.48 -17.96 14.02
C GLY A 332 -4.56 -18.61 14.87
N GLY A 333 -5.75 -18.02 14.94
CA GLY A 333 -6.85 -18.50 15.76
C GLY A 333 -7.56 -19.73 15.19
N GLU A 334 -8.17 -19.60 14.01
CA GLU A 334 -8.98 -20.68 13.42
C GLU A 334 -8.14 -21.83 12.83
N LEU A 335 -7.06 -21.52 12.11
CA LEU A 335 -6.20 -22.55 11.48
C LEU A 335 -5.07 -23.05 12.40
N GLY A 336 -4.76 -22.32 13.47
CA GLY A 336 -3.76 -22.74 14.47
C GLY A 336 -2.30 -22.55 14.07
N LEU A 337 -1.99 -21.66 13.11
CA LEU A 337 -0.59 -21.34 12.76
C LEU A 337 0.05 -20.51 13.89
N PRO A 338 1.22 -20.88 14.43
CA PRO A 338 1.89 -20.07 15.44
C PRO A 338 2.24 -18.67 14.94
N ILE A 339 1.84 -17.62 15.65
CA ILE A 339 2.24 -16.24 15.32
C ILE A 339 3.59 -15.97 16.00
N ALA A 340 4.68 -16.07 15.24
CA ALA A 340 6.02 -15.80 15.74
C ALA A 340 6.26 -14.31 16.00
N PHE A 341 5.64 -13.46 15.19
CA PHE A 341 5.71 -12.00 15.33
C PHE A 341 4.50 -11.35 14.66
N SER A 342 3.96 -10.29 15.26
CA SER A 342 3.04 -9.40 14.56
C SER A 342 3.17 -7.95 15.00
N ALA A 343 2.97 -7.04 14.05
CA ALA A 343 3.02 -5.60 14.29
C ALA A 343 2.06 -4.84 13.37
N TYR A 344 1.62 -3.67 13.84
CA TYR A 344 0.86 -2.73 13.01
C TYR A 344 1.79 -1.98 12.06
N ARG A 345 1.25 -1.72 10.86
CA ARG A 345 1.81 -0.82 9.87
C ARG A 345 0.78 0.21 9.45
N THR A 346 0.49 1.14 10.37
CA THR A 346 -0.45 2.25 10.14
C THR A 346 -0.10 3.44 11.01
N GLY A 347 0.04 4.62 10.40
CA GLY A 347 0.10 5.90 11.11
C GLY A 347 1.06 5.93 12.32
N PRO A 348 0.66 6.58 13.43
CA PRO A 348 1.46 6.66 14.66
C PRO A 348 1.72 5.31 15.36
N GLU A 349 0.90 4.29 15.10
CA GLU A 349 1.02 2.97 15.72
C GLU A 349 2.00 2.06 14.96
N SER A 350 2.55 2.54 13.84
CA SER A 350 3.43 1.75 13.02
C SER A 350 4.75 1.40 13.73
N ALA A 351 5.11 0.12 13.68
CA ALA A 351 6.40 -0.33 14.17
C ALA A 351 7.56 0.17 13.28
N PRO A 352 8.66 0.69 13.86
CA PRO A 352 9.85 1.05 13.11
C PRO A 352 10.47 -0.18 12.42
N SER A 353 10.99 0.00 11.21
CA SER A 353 11.51 -1.10 10.39
C SER A 353 12.73 -1.78 10.99
N ASP A 354 13.57 -1.05 11.73
CA ASP A 354 14.69 -1.67 12.48
C ASP A 354 14.20 -2.56 13.64
N ALA A 355 13.08 -2.19 14.29
CA ALA A 355 12.47 -3.00 15.32
C ALA A 355 11.81 -4.26 14.73
N VAL A 356 11.13 -4.12 13.60
CA VAL A 356 10.57 -5.26 12.83
C VAL A 356 11.70 -6.21 12.39
N ARG A 357 12.80 -5.66 11.84
CA ARG A 357 13.98 -6.44 11.44
C ARG A 357 14.57 -7.21 12.62
N ALA A 358 14.77 -6.55 13.75
CA ALA A 358 15.29 -7.19 14.95
C ALA A 358 14.35 -8.29 15.45
N ALA A 359 13.04 -8.02 15.53
CA ALA A 359 12.05 -8.99 15.98
C ALA A 359 11.99 -10.23 15.07
N LEU A 360 12.03 -10.04 13.75
CA LEU A 360 12.09 -11.15 12.79
C LEU A 360 13.37 -11.97 12.92
N ALA A 361 14.51 -11.32 13.20
CA ALA A 361 15.78 -12.00 13.44
C ALA A 361 15.81 -12.77 14.78
N ASP A 362 15.13 -12.27 15.80
CA ASP A 362 15.08 -12.87 17.14
C ASP A 362 13.91 -13.87 17.32
N ALA A 363 12.98 -13.93 16.36
CA ALA A 363 11.85 -14.85 16.38
C ALA A 363 12.27 -16.32 16.52
N SER A 364 11.58 -17.04 17.41
CA SER A 364 11.70 -18.48 17.61
C SER A 364 10.33 -19.06 17.97
N PRO A 365 9.80 -20.03 17.19
CA PRO A 365 10.39 -20.58 15.97
C PRO A 365 10.46 -19.56 14.81
N SER A 366 11.47 -19.68 13.95
CA SER A 366 11.65 -18.77 12.79
C SER A 366 10.44 -18.84 11.85
N PRO A 367 9.88 -17.69 11.40
CA PRO A 367 8.68 -17.69 10.58
C PRO A 367 8.94 -18.33 9.22
N MET A 368 8.08 -19.28 8.81
CA MET A 368 8.10 -19.89 7.47
C MET A 368 7.48 -18.98 6.42
N LEU A 369 6.53 -18.13 6.82
CA LEU A 369 5.87 -17.15 5.96
C LEU A 369 5.83 -15.79 6.66
N VAL A 370 6.29 -14.75 5.95
CA VAL A 370 6.15 -13.35 6.34
C VAL A 370 5.08 -12.70 5.47
N LEU A 371 4.00 -12.25 6.10
CA LEU A 371 2.93 -11.49 5.48
C LEU A 371 3.16 -10.00 5.76
N GLY A 372 3.45 -9.19 4.74
CA GLY A 372 3.63 -7.75 4.95
C GLY A 372 3.68 -6.89 3.70
N SER A 373 4.43 -5.80 3.76
CA SER A 373 4.62 -4.83 2.67
C SER A 373 5.95 -5.05 1.92
N ILE A 374 6.28 -4.19 0.95
CA ILE A 374 7.61 -4.18 0.32
C ILE A 374 8.74 -4.02 1.35
N ASN A 375 8.49 -3.35 2.48
CA ASN A 375 9.49 -3.15 3.53
C ASN A 375 9.88 -4.50 4.15
N GLU A 376 8.91 -5.34 4.52
CA GLU A 376 9.17 -6.67 5.05
C GLU A 376 9.77 -7.60 3.98
N ARG A 377 9.34 -7.46 2.71
CA ARG A 377 9.97 -8.20 1.61
C ARG A 377 11.45 -7.89 1.48
N MET A 378 11.82 -6.61 1.62
CA MET A 378 13.22 -6.18 1.61
C MET A 378 13.99 -6.75 2.80
N ILE A 379 13.39 -6.78 4.00
CA ILE A 379 14.00 -7.39 5.19
C ILE A 379 14.29 -8.88 4.93
N VAL A 380 13.27 -9.65 4.50
CA VAL A 380 13.41 -11.08 4.19
C VAL A 380 14.55 -11.32 3.18
N ALA A 381 14.63 -10.50 2.13
CA ALA A 381 15.66 -10.63 1.09
C ALA A 381 17.07 -10.23 1.57
N GLN A 382 17.19 -9.11 2.29
CA GLN A 382 18.48 -8.57 2.77
C GLN A 382 19.10 -9.48 3.82
N GLU A 383 18.28 -9.95 4.77
CA GLU A 383 18.71 -10.87 5.83
C GLU A 383 18.82 -12.31 5.35
N ARG A 384 18.39 -12.61 4.11
CA ARG A 384 18.35 -13.97 3.53
C ARG A 384 17.58 -14.94 4.42
N MET A 385 16.47 -14.47 4.99
CA MET A 385 15.63 -15.30 5.84
C MET A 385 15.12 -16.52 5.06
N PRO A 386 15.05 -17.70 5.70
CA PRO A 386 14.50 -18.93 5.10
C PRO A 386 12.97 -18.88 4.97
N SER A 387 12.39 -17.69 4.91
CA SER A 387 10.95 -17.43 4.93
C SER A 387 10.45 -17.11 3.52
N ARG A 388 9.25 -17.58 3.21
CA ARG A 388 8.50 -17.07 2.05
C ARG A 388 7.87 -15.72 2.40
N PHE A 389 7.54 -14.95 1.38
CA PHE A 389 6.92 -13.63 1.53
C PHE A 389 5.59 -13.57 0.77
N MET A 390 4.56 -13.06 1.43
CA MET A 390 3.28 -12.73 0.81
C MET A 390 2.95 -11.26 1.08
N GLN A 391 2.64 -10.52 0.01
CA GLN A 391 2.21 -9.13 0.20
C GLN A 391 0.76 -9.10 0.68
N VAL A 392 0.50 -8.38 1.79
CA VAL A 392 -0.83 -8.19 2.39
C VAL A 392 -1.14 -6.73 2.73
N SER A 393 -0.22 -5.82 2.38
CA SER A 393 -0.37 -4.38 2.61
C SER A 393 0.45 -3.58 1.60
N PHE A 394 0.08 -2.31 1.43
CA PHE A 394 0.94 -1.31 0.82
C PHE A 394 1.93 -0.76 1.86
N PRO A 395 3.09 -0.20 1.44
CA PRO A 395 3.53 0.03 0.06
C PRO A 395 4.04 -1.22 -0.67
N GLY A 396 4.11 -1.16 -1.99
CA GLY A 396 4.65 -2.21 -2.87
C GLY A 396 3.74 -2.51 -4.06
N ALA A 397 4.34 -2.62 -5.25
CA ALA A 397 3.58 -2.84 -6.48
C ALA A 397 3.01 -4.27 -6.55
N VAL A 398 1.69 -4.37 -6.69
CA VAL A 398 0.99 -5.64 -6.89
C VAL A 398 -0.26 -5.44 -7.75
N VAL A 399 -0.50 -6.36 -8.69
CA VAL A 399 -1.70 -6.33 -9.54
C VAL A 399 -2.76 -7.24 -8.91
N ARG A 400 -3.77 -6.66 -8.24
CA ARG A 400 -4.90 -7.39 -7.63
C ARG A 400 -6.25 -6.81 -8.04
N ARG A 401 -6.61 -6.97 -9.31
CA ARG A 401 -7.92 -6.56 -9.88
C ARG A 401 -8.91 -7.70 -10.10
N ALA A 402 -8.46 -8.94 -10.05
CA ALA A 402 -9.32 -10.10 -10.20
C ALA A 402 -10.14 -10.31 -8.91
N THR A 403 -11.44 -10.58 -9.05
CA THR A 403 -12.37 -10.76 -7.92
C THR A 403 -12.32 -12.16 -7.28
N GLY A 404 -11.24 -12.91 -7.50
CA GLY A 404 -11.07 -14.31 -7.06
C GLY A 404 -10.00 -14.51 -6.00
N THR A 405 -9.48 -13.43 -5.41
CA THR A 405 -8.44 -13.49 -4.36
C THR A 405 -8.80 -12.66 -3.13
N PRO A 406 -10.05 -12.74 -2.60
CA PRO A 406 -10.44 -11.93 -1.44
C PRO A 406 -9.69 -12.40 -0.20
N PHE A 407 -9.53 -11.51 0.78
CA PHE A 407 -9.04 -11.86 2.13
C PHE A 407 -10.18 -11.95 3.13
N VAL A 408 -11.29 -11.29 2.83
CA VAL A 408 -12.52 -11.28 3.62
C VAL A 408 -13.48 -12.40 3.20
N GLY A 409 -14.44 -12.73 4.07
CA GLY A 409 -15.52 -13.64 3.76
C GLY A 409 -15.13 -15.12 3.63
N TYR A 410 -16.09 -15.95 3.20
CA TYR A 410 -15.88 -17.38 3.02
C TYR A 410 -14.93 -17.68 1.87
N ALA A 411 -15.04 -16.94 0.76
CA ALA A 411 -14.10 -17.09 -0.34
C ALA A 411 -12.67 -16.71 0.09
N GLY A 412 -12.52 -15.70 0.96
CA GLY A 412 -11.21 -15.31 1.47
C GLY A 412 -10.59 -16.34 2.40
N ALA A 413 -11.40 -16.97 3.25
CA ALA A 413 -10.96 -18.10 4.05
C ALA A 413 -10.42 -19.25 3.18
N VAL A 414 -11.12 -19.62 2.11
CA VAL A 414 -10.68 -20.66 1.15
C VAL A 414 -9.38 -20.24 0.45
N TRP A 415 -9.32 -19.02 -0.08
CA TRP A 415 -8.16 -18.50 -0.80
C TRP A 415 -6.91 -18.46 0.07
N LEU A 416 -7.01 -17.91 1.29
CA LEU A 416 -5.89 -17.81 2.21
C LEU A 416 -5.39 -19.20 2.64
N LEU A 417 -6.30 -20.14 2.89
CA LEU A 417 -5.93 -21.53 3.19
C LEU A 417 -5.14 -22.15 2.03
N GLN A 418 -5.61 -21.96 0.78
CA GLN A 418 -4.92 -22.44 -0.41
C GLN A 418 -3.51 -21.85 -0.51
N VAL A 419 -3.37 -20.52 -0.38
CA VAL A 419 -2.06 -19.85 -0.46
C VAL A 419 -1.11 -20.34 0.62
N VAL A 420 -1.58 -20.52 1.85
CA VAL A 420 -0.76 -21.05 2.95
C VAL A 420 -0.28 -22.46 2.61
N CYS A 421 -1.16 -23.35 2.17
CA CYS A 421 -0.77 -24.71 1.77
C CYS A 421 0.26 -24.72 0.65
N GLU A 422 0.02 -23.97 -0.43
CA GLU A 422 0.96 -23.86 -1.56
C GLU A 422 2.32 -23.30 -1.11
N THR A 423 2.31 -22.29 -0.25
CA THR A 423 3.53 -21.68 0.30
C THR A 423 4.32 -22.67 1.15
N LEU A 424 3.64 -23.48 1.98
CA LEU A 424 4.30 -24.49 2.81
C LEU A 424 4.90 -25.62 1.96
N PHE A 425 4.30 -25.99 0.83
CA PHE A 425 4.94 -26.89 -0.14
C PHE A 425 6.21 -26.29 -0.73
N ASP A 426 6.19 -25.01 -1.10
CA ASP A 426 7.39 -24.34 -1.61
C ASP A 426 8.51 -24.27 -0.56
N VAL A 427 8.17 -24.17 0.72
CA VAL A 427 9.14 -24.30 1.83
C VAL A 427 9.66 -25.73 1.92
N LEU A 428 8.78 -26.73 1.85
CA LEU A 428 9.16 -28.15 1.87
C LEU A 428 10.12 -28.50 0.72
N PHE A 429 9.79 -28.13 -0.52
CA PHE A 429 10.61 -28.41 -1.70
C PHE A 429 11.98 -27.75 -1.64
N ALA A 430 12.09 -26.55 -1.05
CA ALA A 430 13.37 -25.89 -0.83
C ALA A 430 14.27 -26.64 0.18
N ASN A 431 13.68 -27.42 1.08
CA ASN A 431 14.37 -28.15 2.15
C ASN A 431 14.49 -29.67 1.89
N LEU A 432 14.04 -30.18 0.74
CA LEU A 432 14.27 -31.59 0.39
C LEU A 432 15.77 -31.89 0.26
N PRO A 433 16.23 -33.10 0.63
CA PRO A 433 17.65 -33.50 0.60
C PRO A 433 18.28 -33.60 -0.81
N THR A 434 17.60 -33.07 -1.82
CA THR A 434 18.16 -32.76 -3.14
C THR A 434 18.90 -31.42 -3.19
N SER A 435 18.69 -30.54 -2.21
CA SER A 435 19.45 -29.29 -2.05
C SER A 435 20.77 -29.56 -1.32
N LYS A 436 21.85 -28.87 -1.70
CA LYS A 436 23.17 -29.00 -1.07
C LYS A 436 23.23 -28.45 0.37
N ALA A 437 22.12 -27.90 0.89
CA ALA A 437 22.05 -27.27 2.20
C ALA A 437 21.24 -28.14 3.17
N PRO A 438 21.66 -28.27 4.44
CA PRO A 438 20.90 -29.00 5.45
C PRO A 438 19.54 -28.32 5.68
N PRO A 439 18.47 -29.09 5.98
CA PRO A 439 17.14 -28.54 6.25
C PRO A 439 17.18 -27.60 7.45
N VAL A 440 16.56 -26.44 7.30
CA VAL A 440 16.43 -25.45 8.37
C VAL A 440 15.39 -25.94 9.37
N ARG A 441 15.79 -26.17 10.62
CA ARG A 441 14.82 -26.51 11.67
C ARG A 441 14.12 -25.26 12.18
N ALA A 442 12.81 -25.36 12.41
CA ALA A 442 12.01 -24.25 12.91
C ALA A 442 12.27 -23.93 14.39
N ASP A 443 12.80 -24.87 15.18
CA ASP A 443 12.98 -24.77 16.64
C ASP A 443 14.16 -23.89 17.11
N VAL A 444 14.87 -23.26 16.18
CA VAL A 444 16.00 -22.36 16.43
C VAL A 444 15.65 -20.93 16.01
N THR A 445 16.29 -19.93 16.62
CA THR A 445 16.02 -18.53 16.29
C THR A 445 16.40 -18.24 14.83
N THR A 446 15.71 -17.29 14.18
CA THR A 446 16.08 -16.87 12.82
C THR A 446 17.57 -16.51 12.73
N ARG A 447 18.09 -15.74 13.70
CA ARG A 447 19.51 -15.36 13.76
C ARG A 447 20.44 -16.58 13.79
N GLN A 448 20.10 -17.63 14.53
CA GLN A 448 20.89 -18.86 14.57
C GLN A 448 20.90 -19.57 13.22
N ILE A 449 19.74 -19.66 12.56
CA ILE A 449 19.64 -20.21 11.21
C ILE A 449 20.52 -19.44 10.23
N LEU A 450 20.45 -18.11 10.25
CA LEU A 450 21.25 -17.25 9.38
C LEU A 450 22.75 -17.41 9.63
N SER A 451 23.17 -17.64 10.89
CA SER A 451 24.57 -17.87 11.25
C SER A 451 25.11 -19.23 10.83
N ALA A 452 24.23 -20.25 10.73
CA ALA A 452 24.57 -21.62 10.37
C ALA A 452 24.34 -21.92 8.88
N ALA A 453 23.61 -21.05 8.17
CA ALA A 453 23.44 -21.15 6.73
C ALA A 453 24.83 -21.16 6.09
N PRO A 454 25.18 -22.18 5.29
CA PRO A 454 26.44 -22.14 4.57
C PRO A 454 26.47 -20.82 3.80
N GLN A 455 27.47 -19.97 4.08
CA GLN A 455 27.83 -18.95 3.10
C GLN A 455 27.91 -19.70 1.80
N ALA A 456 27.13 -19.31 0.79
CA ALA A 456 27.13 -19.99 -0.48
C ALA A 456 28.52 -19.87 -1.13
N GLN A 457 29.48 -20.67 -0.67
CA GLN A 457 30.57 -21.16 -1.47
C GLN A 457 29.90 -22.13 -2.42
N THR A 458 29.56 -21.61 -3.59
CA THR A 458 29.00 -22.39 -4.68
C THR A 458 30.04 -23.40 -5.16
N ASP A 459 30.08 -24.57 -4.52
CA ASP A 459 30.87 -25.74 -4.94
C ASP A 459 30.15 -26.53 -6.05
N THR A 460 29.52 -25.81 -6.97
CA THR A 460 29.01 -26.34 -8.23
C THR A 460 29.37 -25.35 -9.32
N GLY A 461 30.33 -25.72 -10.17
CA GLY A 461 30.75 -24.95 -11.34
C GLY A 461 29.69 -24.82 -12.45
N LYS A 462 28.48 -24.38 -12.12
CA LYS A 462 27.39 -24.05 -13.06
C LYS A 462 26.57 -22.84 -12.59
N GLY A 463 27.25 -21.77 -12.21
CA GLY A 463 26.69 -20.41 -12.09
C GLY A 463 27.47 -19.44 -12.97
N GLN A 464 27.23 -19.43 -14.28
CA GLN A 464 27.84 -18.44 -15.19
C GLN A 464 27.06 -17.11 -15.19
N ASN A 465 26.86 -16.55 -14.00
CA ASN A 465 26.68 -15.11 -13.81
C ASN A 465 27.29 -14.77 -12.45
N ALA A 466 28.59 -15.06 -12.32
CA ALA A 466 29.40 -14.43 -11.29
C ALA A 466 29.30 -12.92 -11.53
N VAL A 467 28.79 -12.19 -10.52
CA VAL A 467 29.00 -10.75 -10.44
C VAL A 467 30.51 -10.57 -10.49
N VAL A 468 31.03 -10.10 -11.61
CA VAL A 468 32.47 -9.85 -11.75
C VAL A 468 32.79 -8.69 -10.81
N THR A 469 33.54 -8.99 -9.76
CA THR A 469 33.94 -7.99 -8.78
C THR A 469 35.07 -7.14 -9.37
N TRP A 470 35.14 -5.88 -8.97
CA TRP A 470 36.23 -4.97 -9.37
C TRP A 470 37.12 -4.70 -8.17
N THR A 471 38.43 -4.86 -8.32
CA THR A 471 39.37 -4.42 -7.28
C THR A 471 39.37 -2.90 -7.17
N ASP A 472 39.77 -2.36 -6.02
CA ASP A 472 39.75 -0.91 -5.82
C ASP A 472 40.77 -0.20 -6.73
N GLU A 473 41.88 -0.86 -7.06
CA GLU A 473 42.86 -0.39 -8.04
C GLU A 473 42.27 -0.34 -9.46
N ALA A 474 41.47 -1.34 -9.84
CA ALA A 474 40.78 -1.38 -11.13
C ALA A 474 39.74 -0.26 -11.26
N LYS A 475 38.97 0.01 -10.19
CA LYS A 475 38.03 1.14 -10.13
C LYS A 475 38.76 2.47 -10.27
N ALA A 476 39.83 2.66 -9.51
CA ALA A 476 40.64 3.88 -9.56
C ALA A 476 41.24 4.10 -10.95
N GLN A 477 41.70 3.03 -11.62
CA GLN A 477 42.26 3.12 -12.96
C GLN A 477 41.19 3.43 -14.01
N ALA A 478 40.02 2.79 -13.97
CA ALA A 478 38.92 3.09 -14.90
C ALA A 478 38.43 4.54 -14.74
N GLU A 479 38.43 5.08 -13.53
CA GLU A 479 38.12 6.48 -13.28
C GLU A 479 39.19 7.42 -13.88
N ARG A 480 40.48 7.12 -13.71
CA ARG A 480 41.59 7.88 -14.33
C ARG A 480 41.49 7.88 -15.86
N VAL A 481 41.20 6.72 -16.46
CA VAL A 481 41.06 6.58 -17.92
C VAL A 481 39.86 7.38 -18.41
N THR A 482 38.70 7.27 -17.74
CA THR A 482 37.49 8.01 -18.12
C THR A 482 37.69 9.54 -18.04
N LYS A 483 38.46 10.03 -17.06
CA LYS A 483 38.77 11.47 -16.91
C LYS A 483 39.59 12.06 -18.06
N ARG A 484 40.38 11.24 -18.78
CA ARG A 484 41.18 11.65 -19.95
C ARG A 484 40.36 11.87 -21.22
N VAL A 485 39.11 11.44 -21.24
CA VAL A 485 38.21 11.53 -22.41
C VAL A 485 37.31 12.77 -22.30
N PRO A 486 36.93 13.45 -23.40
CA PRO A 486 36.00 14.58 -23.36
C PRO A 486 34.65 14.26 -22.72
N PHE A 487 34.10 15.21 -21.94
CA PHE A 487 32.93 15.01 -21.06
C PHE A 487 31.72 14.37 -21.77
N PHE A 488 31.38 14.83 -22.97
CA PHE A 488 30.18 14.42 -23.71
C PHE A 488 30.18 12.96 -24.20
N VAL A 489 31.32 12.27 -24.18
CA VAL A 489 31.41 10.82 -24.53
C VAL A 489 31.80 9.93 -23.34
N ARG A 490 32.04 10.50 -22.15
CA ARG A 490 32.52 9.74 -20.97
C ARG A 490 31.60 8.60 -20.56
N VAL A 491 30.28 8.81 -20.61
CA VAL A 491 29.28 7.79 -20.24
C VAL A 491 29.37 6.59 -21.17
N SER A 492 29.45 6.83 -22.48
CA SER A 492 29.55 5.77 -23.49
C SER A 492 30.87 5.00 -23.39
N VAL A 493 31.98 5.71 -23.15
CA VAL A 493 33.31 5.08 -23.00
C VAL A 493 33.39 4.29 -21.70
N ASN A 494 32.87 4.81 -20.58
CA ASN A 494 32.86 4.09 -19.31
C ASN A 494 32.01 2.81 -19.40
N LYS A 495 30.84 2.89 -20.03
CA LYS A 495 29.98 1.73 -20.26
C LYS A 495 30.67 0.66 -21.12
N LYS A 496 31.38 1.06 -22.17
CA LYS A 496 32.11 0.15 -23.06
C LYS A 496 33.34 -0.46 -22.37
N LEU A 497 34.12 0.34 -21.65
CA LEU A 497 35.27 -0.11 -20.86
C LEU A 497 34.84 -1.14 -19.81
N ARG A 498 33.74 -0.89 -19.09
CA ARG A 498 33.20 -1.83 -18.10
C ARG A 498 32.74 -3.13 -18.74
N ALA A 499 31.95 -3.05 -19.81
CA ALA A 499 31.43 -4.24 -20.49
C ALA A 499 32.55 -5.15 -21.03
N GLU A 500 33.58 -4.58 -21.66
CA GLU A 500 34.71 -5.33 -22.20
C GLU A 500 35.63 -5.87 -21.10
N SER A 501 35.83 -5.12 -20.01
CA SER A 501 36.62 -5.58 -18.86
C SER A 501 35.95 -6.75 -18.14
N GLU A 502 34.64 -6.67 -17.91
CA GLU A 502 33.87 -7.78 -17.33
C GLU A 502 33.79 -8.99 -18.28
N LYS A 503 33.73 -8.76 -19.59
CA LYS A 503 33.77 -9.84 -20.57
C LYS A 503 35.11 -10.57 -20.54
N LEU A 504 36.23 -9.84 -20.54
CA LEU A 504 37.58 -10.42 -20.46
C LEU A 504 37.81 -11.13 -19.13
N ALA A 505 37.31 -10.57 -18.02
CA ALA A 505 37.34 -11.20 -16.71
C ALA A 505 36.54 -12.51 -16.67
N ARG A 506 35.35 -12.56 -17.30
CA ARG A 506 34.57 -13.81 -17.48
C ARG A 506 35.32 -14.85 -18.31
N GLU A 507 35.97 -14.43 -19.40
CA GLU A 507 36.80 -15.32 -20.24
C GLU A 507 37.98 -15.91 -19.45
N ARG A 508 38.61 -15.10 -18.59
CA ARG A 508 39.73 -15.52 -17.74
C ARG A 508 39.33 -16.21 -16.45
N ARG A 509 38.02 -16.22 -16.13
CA ARG A 509 37.47 -16.71 -14.85
C ARG A 509 38.10 -16.00 -13.63
N THR A 510 38.31 -14.69 -13.74
CA THR A 510 38.84 -13.83 -12.67
C THR A 510 37.90 -12.65 -12.41
N ASP A 511 38.19 -11.89 -11.36
CA ASP A 511 37.64 -10.54 -11.16
C ASP A 511 38.30 -9.52 -12.10
N VAL A 512 37.71 -8.32 -12.23
CA VAL A 512 38.35 -7.20 -12.92
C VAL A 512 39.44 -6.62 -12.02
N ASP A 513 40.69 -6.93 -12.35
CA ASP A 513 41.88 -6.37 -11.74
C ASP A 513 42.46 -5.23 -12.60
N LEU A 514 43.52 -4.60 -12.08
CA LEU A 514 44.21 -3.51 -12.77
C LEU A 514 44.70 -3.93 -14.17
N ALA A 515 45.20 -5.16 -14.31
CA ALA A 515 45.77 -5.66 -15.56
C ALA A 515 44.71 -5.78 -16.67
N ILE A 516 43.50 -6.21 -16.32
CA ILE A 516 42.37 -6.28 -17.26
C ILE A 516 41.96 -4.88 -17.71
N VAL A 517 41.87 -3.90 -16.79
CA VAL A 517 41.51 -2.53 -17.14
C VAL A 517 42.57 -1.90 -18.05
N ASP A 518 43.85 -2.13 -17.76
CA ASP A 518 44.96 -1.62 -18.58
C ASP A 518 44.99 -2.29 -19.97
N GLU A 519 44.73 -3.59 -20.04
CA GLU A 519 44.66 -4.31 -21.31
C GLU A 519 43.51 -3.82 -22.19
N ILE A 520 42.31 -3.66 -21.63
CA ILE A 520 41.18 -3.12 -22.38
C ILE A 520 41.43 -1.67 -22.77
N THR A 521 42.03 -0.86 -21.90
CA THR A 521 42.37 0.53 -22.21
C THR A 521 43.39 0.61 -23.35
N ALA A 522 44.38 -0.27 -23.38
CA ALA A 522 45.38 -0.34 -24.46
C ALA A 522 44.75 -0.68 -25.81
N ARG A 523 43.64 -1.45 -25.86
CA ARG A 523 42.90 -1.73 -27.10
C ARG A 523 42.19 -0.49 -27.69
N PHE A 524 41.96 0.54 -26.88
CA PHE A 524 41.27 1.76 -27.26
C PHE A 524 42.18 3.00 -27.32
N SER A 525 43.47 2.83 -26.98
CA SER A 525 44.48 3.87 -27.11
C SER A 525 45.20 3.69 -28.45
N PRO A 526 45.24 4.70 -29.34
CA PRO A 526 46.00 4.62 -30.59
C PRO A 526 47.51 4.55 -30.37
#